data_AF-A0A2T6KLZ5-F1
#
_entry.id   AF-A0A2T6KLZ5-F1
#
_cell.length_a   1.000
_cell.length_b   1.000
_cell.length_c   1.000
_cell.angle_alpha   90.00
_cell.angle_beta   90.00
_cell.angle_gamma   90.00
#
_symmetry.space_group_name_H-M   'P 1'
#
loop_
_entity.id
_entity.type
_entity.pdbx_description
1 polymer ?
#
loop_
_entity_poly.entity_id
_entity_poly.type
_entity_poly.pdbx_seq_one_letter_code
_entity_poly.pdbx_strand_id
1 'polypeptide(L)'
;MCRGCYSTHHNPIEAGLLPDGSPDLYFRGCYCWNSEVGAKTLGIASFYLRAVCQNRNLWGVEDFQEITIWHSKYAASRFAHEAAPALARFAESSPTPFIDGIRAAREKIVARTDEDRQDFLRKRGFSKAETGRIVETVLAEESRPPGSVFDFVQGITAVARSKPQQDARLVMEGKAKALLERAV
;
A
#
# COMPACT_ATOMS: atom_id res chain seq x y z
N MET A 1 -11.87 -10.05 -11.07
CA MET A 1 -10.98 -9.13 -11.83
C MET A 1 -10.85 -7.83 -11.04
N CYS A 2 -9.63 -7.48 -10.60
CA CYS A 2 -9.34 -6.22 -9.92
C CYS A 2 -9.02 -5.14 -10.96
N ARG A 3 -9.73 -4.00 -10.95
CA ARG A 3 -9.38 -2.83 -11.78
C ARG A 3 -8.95 -1.69 -10.87
N GLY A 4 -7.73 -1.20 -11.06
CA GLY A 4 -7.24 -0.01 -10.39
C GLY A 4 -7.49 1.22 -11.24
N CYS A 5 -7.98 2.29 -10.63
CA CYS A 5 -8.09 3.62 -11.22
C CYS A 5 -7.27 4.60 -10.38
N TYR A 6 -6.36 5.34 -11.00
CA TYR A 6 -5.60 6.40 -10.34
C TYR A 6 -5.35 7.53 -11.34
N SER A 7 -5.35 8.77 -10.85
CA SER A 7 -5.02 9.94 -11.66
C SER A 7 -3.55 10.29 -11.46
N THR A 8 -2.75 10.23 -12.51
CA THR A 8 -1.33 10.60 -12.50
C THR A 8 -1.09 12.09 -12.81
N HIS A 9 -2.13 12.85 -13.13
CA HIS A 9 -2.00 14.20 -13.69
C HIS A 9 -2.57 15.34 -12.83
N HIS A 10 -3.27 15.03 -11.73
CA HIS A 10 -3.91 16.05 -10.90
C HIS A 10 -3.51 15.90 -9.43
N ASN A 11 -2.94 16.97 -8.86
CA ASN A 11 -2.60 17.15 -7.45
C ASN A 11 -1.71 16.04 -6.82
N PRO A 12 -0.45 15.88 -7.28
CA PRO A 12 0.50 15.00 -6.61
C PRO A 12 0.75 15.49 -5.18
N ILE A 13 0.93 14.53 -4.27
CA ILE A 13 1.30 14.79 -2.88
C ILE A 13 2.79 14.54 -2.75
N GLU A 14 3.53 15.52 -2.27
CA GLU A 14 4.93 15.34 -1.91
C GLU A 14 5.05 14.84 -0.48
N ALA A 15 5.74 13.72 -0.27
CA ALA A 15 6.01 13.17 1.06
C ALA A 15 7.47 12.72 1.19
N GLY A 16 8.36 13.71 1.25
CA GLY A 16 9.80 13.53 1.44
C GLY A 16 10.58 13.60 0.13
N LEU A 17 11.84 13.16 0.19
CA LEU A 17 12.78 13.19 -0.94
C LEU A 17 13.25 11.78 -1.30
N LEU A 18 13.54 11.62 -2.59
CA LEU A 18 14.19 10.44 -3.15
C LEU A 18 15.72 10.49 -2.90
N PRO A 19 16.44 9.37 -3.08
CA PRO A 19 17.89 9.34 -2.91
C PRO A 19 18.66 10.32 -3.80
N ASP A 20 18.09 10.69 -4.96
CA ASP A 20 18.64 11.68 -5.89
C ASP A 20 18.30 13.14 -5.50
N GLY A 21 17.58 13.34 -4.39
CA GLY A 21 17.15 14.65 -3.91
C GLY A 21 15.89 15.21 -4.58
N SER A 22 15.30 14.50 -5.54
CA SER A 22 14.02 14.89 -6.14
C SER A 22 12.84 14.63 -5.19
N PRO A 23 11.68 15.32 -5.34
CA PRO A 23 10.53 15.12 -4.47
C PRO A 23 9.92 13.71 -4.63
N ASP A 24 9.63 13.06 -3.51
CA ASP A 24 8.94 11.76 -3.50
C ASP A 24 7.43 11.98 -3.64
N LEU A 25 6.92 11.75 -4.85
CA LEU A 25 5.55 12.05 -5.23
C LEU A 25 4.62 10.86 -5.06
N TYR A 26 3.41 11.14 -4.57
CA TYR A 26 2.34 10.19 -4.33
C TYR A 26 1.04 10.63 -4.99
N PHE A 27 0.29 9.67 -5.50
CA PHE A 27 -0.99 9.89 -6.18
C PHE A 27 -2.12 9.16 -5.48
N ARG A 28 -3.28 9.79 -5.37
CA ARG A 28 -4.50 9.13 -4.89
C ARG A 28 -4.98 8.12 -5.94
N GLY A 29 -5.27 6.91 -5.48
CA GLY A 29 -5.83 5.84 -6.31
C GLY A 29 -6.89 5.04 -5.56
N CYS A 30 -7.67 4.28 -6.31
CA CYS A 30 -8.55 3.26 -5.76
C CYS A 30 -8.47 1.97 -6.57
N TYR A 31 -8.77 0.84 -5.94
CA TYR A 31 -8.96 -0.42 -6.65
C TYR A 31 -10.25 -1.07 -6.20
N CYS A 32 -10.95 -1.65 -7.17
CA CYS A 32 -12.16 -2.42 -6.94
C CYS A 32 -11.84 -3.89 -7.18
N TRP A 33 -12.32 -4.78 -6.32
CA TRP A 33 -12.18 -6.23 -6.51
C TRP A 33 -13.50 -6.94 -6.25
N ASN A 34 -13.62 -8.13 -6.84
CA ASN A 34 -14.67 -9.10 -6.53
C ASN A 34 -13.98 -10.30 -5.89
N SER A 35 -14.48 -10.77 -4.75
CA SER A 35 -13.94 -11.98 -4.11
C SER A 35 -14.16 -13.20 -5.01
N GLU A 36 -13.08 -13.93 -5.29
CA GLU A 36 -13.11 -15.10 -6.19
C GLU A 36 -13.56 -16.38 -5.46
N VAL A 37 -13.48 -16.39 -4.12
CA VAL A 37 -13.87 -17.50 -3.24
C VAL A 37 -15.02 -17.11 -2.30
N GLY A 38 -16.25 -17.33 -2.77
CA GLY A 38 -17.43 -17.60 -1.91
C GLY A 38 -18.11 -16.43 -1.19
N ALA A 39 -17.42 -15.32 -0.91
CA ALA A 39 -18.05 -14.12 -0.39
C ALA A 39 -18.62 -13.32 -1.57
N LYS A 40 -19.95 -13.20 -1.68
CA LYS A 40 -20.62 -12.39 -2.73
C LYS A 40 -20.39 -10.89 -2.45
N THR A 41 -19.14 -10.44 -2.44
CA THR A 41 -18.70 -9.12 -1.97
C THR A 41 -17.83 -8.44 -3.03
N LEU A 42 -18.21 -7.21 -3.38
CA LEU A 42 -17.47 -6.33 -4.28
C LEU A 42 -16.86 -5.19 -3.47
N GLY A 43 -15.57 -5.24 -3.21
CA GLY A 43 -14.92 -4.22 -2.39
C GLY A 43 -14.34 -3.07 -3.20
N ILE A 44 -14.18 -1.92 -2.55
CA ILE A 44 -13.35 -0.82 -3.01
C ILE A 44 -12.40 -0.38 -1.90
N ALA A 45 -11.18 -0.03 -2.26
CA ALA A 45 -10.21 0.52 -1.33
C ALA A 45 -9.43 1.64 -1.99
N SER A 46 -9.30 2.75 -1.27
CA SER A 46 -8.45 3.88 -1.62
C SER A 46 -7.02 3.66 -1.14
N PHE A 47 -6.05 4.22 -1.86
CA PHE A 47 -4.62 4.11 -1.55
C PHE A 47 -3.83 5.29 -2.10
N TYR A 48 -2.57 5.41 -1.64
CA TYR A 48 -1.59 6.32 -2.21
C TYR A 48 -0.54 5.53 -3.02
N LEU A 49 -0.38 5.89 -4.29
CA LEU A 49 0.56 5.28 -5.23
C LEU A 49 1.84 6.11 -5.29
N ARG A 50 2.99 5.51 -4.99
CA ARG A 50 4.28 6.20 -5.15
C ARG A 50 4.69 6.26 -6.62
N ALA A 51 5.13 7.42 -7.09
CA ALA A 51 5.41 7.71 -8.50
C ALA A 51 6.51 6.80 -9.11
N VAL A 52 7.63 6.65 -8.42
CA VAL A 52 8.84 6.02 -8.97
C VAL A 52 8.76 4.51 -9.11
N CYS A 53 8.16 3.82 -8.14
CA CYS A 53 8.10 2.35 -8.13
C CYS A 53 6.69 1.82 -8.42
N GLN A 54 5.67 2.67 -8.55
CA GLN A 54 4.27 2.26 -8.65
C GLN A 54 3.86 1.30 -7.52
N ASN A 55 4.54 1.36 -6.36
CA ASN A 55 4.17 0.58 -5.20
C ASN A 55 2.86 1.15 -4.65
N ARG A 56 1.87 0.26 -4.50
CA ARG A 56 0.66 0.57 -3.78
C ARG A 56 1.00 0.56 -2.30
N ASN A 57 1.37 1.72 -1.78
CA ASN A 57 1.42 1.91 -0.35
C ASN A 57 -0.02 2.00 0.12
N LEU A 58 -0.52 0.88 0.65
CA LEU A 58 -1.80 0.84 1.32
C LEU A 58 -1.69 1.64 2.60
N TRP A 59 -1.85 2.93 2.44
CA TRP A 59 -1.96 3.87 3.52
C TRP A 59 -3.18 4.75 3.27
N GLY A 60 -3.90 5.11 4.33
CA GLY A 60 -5.22 5.72 4.22
C GLY A 60 -6.33 4.74 3.83
N VAL A 61 -6.20 3.44 4.11
CA VAL A 61 -7.37 2.54 4.20
C VAL A 61 -8.14 2.77 5.50
N GLU A 62 -8.24 4.03 5.94
CA GLU A 62 -9.12 4.46 7.03
C GLU A 62 -10.57 4.38 6.55
N ASP A 63 -10.81 4.54 5.25
CA ASP A 63 -12.07 4.23 4.59
C ASP A 63 -11.96 2.94 3.76
N PHE A 64 -11.64 1.82 4.41
CA PHE A 64 -11.99 0.52 3.84
C PHE A 64 -13.51 0.40 3.82
N GLN A 65 -14.14 0.96 2.79
CA GLN A 65 -15.54 0.72 2.52
C GLN A 65 -15.62 -0.65 1.82
N GLU A 66 -15.67 -1.71 2.64
CA GLU A 66 -16.09 -3.01 2.15
C GLU A 66 -17.59 -2.93 1.82
N ILE A 67 -17.89 -2.56 0.58
CA ILE A 67 -19.27 -2.49 0.13
C ILE A 67 -19.75 -3.91 -0.18
N THR A 68 -20.37 -4.56 0.80
CA THR A 68 -20.93 -5.91 0.58
C THR A 68 -22.17 -5.83 -0.29
N ILE A 69 -22.02 -6.05 -1.60
CA ILE A 69 -23.13 -6.04 -2.55
C ILE A 69 -23.47 -7.45 -3.03
N TRP A 70 -24.69 -7.89 -2.70
CA TRP A 70 -25.25 -9.13 -3.23
C TRP A 70 -25.35 -9.10 -4.76
N HIS A 71 -24.95 -10.20 -5.40
CA HIS A 71 -25.14 -10.41 -6.85
C HIS A 71 -26.61 -10.24 -7.25
N SER A 72 -26.87 -9.18 -8.02
CA SER A 72 -28.17 -8.87 -8.61
C SER A 72 -27.95 -8.15 -9.93
N LYS A 73 -29.00 -8.07 -10.77
CA LYS A 73 -28.97 -7.35 -12.05
C LYS A 73 -28.48 -5.89 -11.92
N TYR A 74 -28.67 -5.27 -10.75
CA TYR A 74 -28.33 -3.87 -10.48
C TYR A 74 -27.10 -3.69 -9.57
N ALA A 75 -26.34 -4.76 -9.31
CA ALA A 75 -25.19 -4.72 -8.40
C ALA A 75 -24.14 -3.66 -8.77
N ALA A 76 -23.81 -3.53 -10.07
CA ALA A 76 -22.86 -2.52 -10.54
C ALA A 76 -23.35 -1.08 -10.33
N SER A 77 -24.65 -0.82 -10.53
CA SER A 77 -25.23 0.51 -10.33
C SER A 77 -25.27 0.89 -8.85
N ARG A 78 -25.58 -0.07 -7.96
CA ARG A 78 -25.53 0.15 -6.50
C ARG A 78 -24.11 0.39 -6.02
N PHE A 79 -23.15 -0.38 -6.53
CA PHE A 79 -21.74 -0.16 -6.25
C PHE A 79 -21.27 1.23 -6.63
N ALA A 80 -21.58 1.69 -7.83
CA ALA A 80 -21.21 3.03 -8.26
C ALA A 80 -21.85 4.10 -7.37
N HIS A 81 -23.13 3.93 -7.00
CA HIS A 81 -23.84 4.87 -6.14
C HIS A 81 -23.26 4.92 -4.71
N GLU A 82 -22.86 3.78 -4.15
CA GLU A 82 -22.29 3.69 -2.80
C GLU A 82 -20.80 4.10 -2.76
N ALA A 83 -20.02 3.77 -3.80
CA ALA A 83 -18.60 4.07 -3.87
C ALA A 83 -18.30 5.54 -4.25
N ALA A 84 -19.13 6.17 -5.09
CA ALA A 84 -18.91 7.53 -5.56
C ALA A 84 -18.71 8.57 -4.43
N PRO A 85 -19.56 8.65 -3.38
CA PRO A 85 -19.35 9.62 -2.30
C PRO A 85 -18.08 9.34 -1.49
N ALA A 86 -17.72 8.07 -1.29
CA ALA A 86 -16.48 7.71 -0.59
C ALA A 86 -15.24 8.14 -1.39
N LEU A 87 -15.25 7.90 -2.71
CA LEU A 87 -14.16 8.33 -3.59
C LEU A 87 -14.04 9.86 -3.69
N ALA A 88 -15.16 10.58 -3.74
CA ALA A 88 -15.18 12.04 -3.75
C ALA A 88 -14.58 12.62 -2.45
N ARG A 89 -15.02 12.11 -1.29
CA ARG A 89 -14.45 12.50 0.01
C ARG A 89 -12.96 12.23 0.09
N PHE A 90 -12.51 11.09 -0.41
CA PHE A 90 -11.08 10.75 -0.45
C PHE A 90 -10.28 11.66 -1.40
N ALA A 91 -10.86 12.04 -2.54
CA ALA A 91 -10.21 12.95 -3.47
C ALA A 91 -10.03 14.36 -2.88
N GLU A 92 -10.96 14.79 -2.03
CA GLU A 92 -10.96 16.11 -1.37
C GLU A 92 -10.27 16.11 0.00
N SER A 93 -9.91 14.94 0.54
CA SER A 93 -9.33 14.84 1.89
C SER A 93 -7.92 15.43 1.97
N SER A 94 -7.59 15.99 3.14
CA SER A 94 -6.25 16.52 3.40
C SER A 94 -5.20 15.41 3.35
N PRO A 95 -4.07 15.62 2.65
CA PRO A 95 -2.96 14.68 2.66
C PRO A 95 -2.09 14.78 3.92
N THR A 96 -2.32 15.73 4.83
CA THR A 96 -1.45 15.97 5.98
C THR A 96 -1.20 14.73 6.85
N PRO A 97 -2.22 13.93 7.25
CA PRO A 97 -1.98 12.70 8.01
C PRO A 97 -1.10 11.71 7.24
N PHE A 98 -1.28 11.67 5.91
CA PHE A 98 -0.44 10.90 5.00
C PHE A 98 0.98 11.49 4.84
N ILE A 99 1.21 12.77 5.04
CA ILE A 99 2.59 13.29 4.99
C ILE A 99 3.30 12.96 6.31
N ASP A 100 2.61 13.18 7.43
CA ASP A 100 3.17 13.04 8.77
C ASP A 100 3.55 11.59 9.10
N GLY A 101 2.75 10.61 8.72
CA GLY A 101 3.12 9.20 8.92
C GLY A 101 4.18 8.65 7.95
N ILE A 102 4.36 9.17 6.72
CA ILE A 102 5.53 8.81 5.88
C ILE A 102 6.76 9.33 6.62
N ARG A 103 6.71 10.57 7.12
CA ARG A 103 7.81 11.15 7.89
C ARG A 103 8.13 10.30 9.12
N ALA A 104 7.13 9.97 9.95
CA ALA A 104 7.32 9.13 11.13
C ALA A 104 7.87 7.73 10.79
N ALA A 105 7.37 7.10 9.71
CA ALA A 105 7.84 5.79 9.27
C ALA A 105 9.29 5.80 8.76
N ARG A 106 9.74 6.91 8.14
CA ARG A 106 11.13 7.11 7.70
C ARG A 106 12.07 7.35 8.88
N GLU A 107 11.63 8.13 9.87
CA GLU A 107 12.42 8.43 11.08
C GLU A 107 12.56 7.21 12.00
N LYS A 108 11.58 6.30 11.98
CA LYS A 108 11.58 5.09 12.81
C LYS A 108 12.53 4.02 12.28
N ILE A 109 13.80 4.11 12.70
CA ILE A 109 14.83 3.09 12.43
C ILE A 109 14.61 1.86 13.29
N VAL A 110 14.45 0.71 12.65
CA VAL A 110 14.12 -0.58 13.29
C VAL A 110 15.15 -1.69 13.01
N ALA A 111 16.08 -1.47 12.09
CA ALA A 111 17.17 -2.39 11.81
C ALA A 111 18.44 -1.63 11.43
N ARG A 112 19.58 -2.04 11.98
CA ARG A 112 20.90 -1.48 11.63
C ARG A 112 21.82 -2.54 11.04
N THR A 113 21.70 -3.79 11.49
CA THR A 113 22.49 -4.93 11.00
C THR A 113 21.67 -5.84 10.08
N ASP A 114 22.32 -6.78 9.39
CA ASP A 114 21.63 -7.77 8.56
C ASP A 114 20.82 -8.73 9.42
N GLU A 115 21.32 -9.07 10.61
CA GLU A 115 20.61 -9.85 11.61
C GLU A 115 19.33 -9.15 12.06
N ASP A 116 19.38 -7.84 12.34
CA ASP A 116 18.19 -7.07 12.72
C ASP A 116 17.13 -7.13 11.62
N ARG A 117 17.53 -7.01 10.34
CA ARG A 117 16.62 -7.05 9.19
C ARG A 117 15.93 -8.41 9.08
N GLN A 118 16.69 -9.49 9.25
CA GLN A 118 16.15 -10.83 9.26
C GLN A 118 15.16 -11.00 10.41
N ASP A 119 15.58 -10.69 11.63
CA ASP A 119 14.75 -10.84 12.82
C ASP A 119 13.46 -10.01 12.76
N PHE A 120 13.56 -8.78 12.24
CA PHE A 120 12.42 -7.89 12.10
C PHE A 120 11.32 -8.52 11.24
N LEU A 121 11.67 -9.06 10.08
CA LEU A 121 10.73 -9.68 9.15
C LEU A 121 10.28 -11.08 9.65
N ARG A 122 11.19 -11.88 10.19
CA ARG A 122 10.87 -13.23 10.71
C ARG A 122 9.85 -13.19 11.84
N LYS A 123 9.99 -12.25 12.78
CA LYS A 123 9.02 -12.01 13.88
C LYS A 123 7.62 -11.61 13.39
N ARG A 124 7.49 -11.19 12.12
CA ARG A 124 6.24 -10.77 11.48
C ARG A 124 5.68 -11.83 10.52
N GLY A 125 6.19 -13.05 10.62
CA GLY A 125 5.68 -14.20 9.89
C GLY A 125 6.05 -14.21 8.41
N PHE A 126 7.19 -13.61 8.04
CA PHE A 126 7.79 -13.80 6.72
C PHE A 126 8.70 -15.02 6.72
N SER A 127 8.68 -15.82 5.65
CA SER A 127 9.62 -16.93 5.48
C SER A 127 11.06 -16.42 5.30
N LYS A 128 12.07 -17.28 5.47
CA LYS A 128 13.48 -16.91 5.21
C LYS A 128 13.68 -16.47 3.76
N ALA A 129 13.05 -17.18 2.82
CA ALA A 129 13.11 -16.85 1.40
C ALA A 129 12.44 -15.50 1.09
N GLU A 130 11.26 -15.23 1.67
CA GLU A 130 10.60 -13.92 1.52
C GLU A 130 11.42 -12.80 2.14
N THR A 131 12.02 -13.05 3.30
CA THR A 131 12.86 -12.07 4.01
C THR A 131 14.06 -11.66 3.15
N GLY A 132 14.79 -12.62 2.60
CA GLY A 132 15.90 -12.35 1.67
C GLY A 132 15.43 -11.55 0.45
N ARG A 133 14.32 -11.95 -0.17
CA ARG A 133 13.76 -11.26 -1.33
C ARG A 133 13.34 -9.82 -1.02
N ILE A 134 12.73 -9.56 0.14
CA ILE A 134 12.34 -8.22 0.57
C ILE A 134 13.58 -7.33 0.72
N VAL A 135 14.61 -7.81 1.42
CA VAL A 135 15.86 -7.05 1.63
C VAL A 135 16.56 -6.75 0.30
N GLU A 136 16.66 -7.75 -0.58
CA GLU A 136 17.23 -7.61 -1.93
C GLU A 136 16.45 -6.62 -2.80
N THR A 137 15.11 -6.67 -2.73
CA THR A 137 14.25 -5.76 -3.50
C THR A 137 14.44 -4.32 -3.06
N VAL A 138 14.52 -4.06 -1.75
CA VAL A 138 14.81 -2.70 -1.24
C VAL A 138 16.18 -2.24 -1.68
N LEU A 139 17.20 -3.10 -1.60
CA LEU A 139 18.53 -2.76 -2.05
C LEU A 139 18.56 -2.40 -3.55
N ALA A 140 17.83 -3.14 -4.37
CA ALA A 140 17.74 -2.91 -5.81
C ALA A 140 16.96 -1.63 -6.16
N GLU A 141 15.85 -1.35 -5.48
CA GLU A 141 14.98 -0.19 -5.80
C GLU A 141 15.45 1.11 -5.13
N GLU A 142 16.00 1.06 -3.91
CA GLU A 142 16.38 2.24 -3.12
C GLU A 142 17.90 2.45 -3.05
N SER A 143 18.70 1.56 -3.66
CA SER A 143 20.18 1.58 -3.62
C SER A 143 20.79 1.54 -2.21
N ARG A 144 20.01 1.10 -1.21
CA ARG A 144 20.45 0.93 0.17
C ARG A 144 19.65 -0.17 0.87
N PRO A 145 20.23 -0.86 1.87
CA PRO A 145 19.49 -1.87 2.62
C PRO A 145 18.40 -1.22 3.51
N PRO A 146 17.31 -1.95 3.82
CA PRO A 146 16.23 -1.41 4.64
C PRO A 146 16.70 -1.14 6.06
N GLY A 147 16.33 0.01 6.62
CA GLY A 147 16.64 0.36 8.01
C GLY A 147 15.46 0.98 8.76
N SER A 148 14.62 1.74 8.06
CA SER A 148 13.41 2.35 8.60
C SER A 148 12.17 1.48 8.39
N VAL A 149 11.09 1.74 9.14
CA VAL A 149 9.79 1.09 8.87
C VAL A 149 9.33 1.34 7.44
N PHE A 150 9.54 2.56 6.93
CA PHE A 150 9.22 2.90 5.54
C PHE A 150 9.92 1.97 4.54
N ASP A 151 11.21 1.71 4.72
CA ASP A 151 11.97 0.84 3.81
C ASP A 151 11.43 -0.58 3.77
N PHE A 152 11.06 -1.14 4.92
CA PHE A 152 10.46 -2.46 4.98
C PHE A 152 9.10 -2.50 4.30
N VAL A 153 8.30 -1.45 4.44
CA VAL A 153 6.99 -1.33 3.78
C VAL A 153 7.15 -1.25 2.26
N GLN A 154 8.11 -0.45 1.77
CA GLN A 154 8.46 -0.40 0.35
C GLN A 154 8.87 -1.78 -0.17
N GLY A 155 9.74 -2.49 0.54
CA GLY A 155 10.17 -3.84 0.15
C GLY A 155 9.03 -4.86 0.12
N ILE A 156 8.17 -4.86 1.14
CA ILE A 156 7.04 -5.79 1.22
C ILE A 156 6.05 -5.52 0.07
N THR A 157 5.71 -4.26 -0.19
CA THR A 157 4.77 -3.89 -1.26
C THR A 157 5.36 -4.12 -2.66
N ALA A 158 6.66 -3.89 -2.85
CA ALA A 158 7.36 -4.22 -4.10
C ALA A 158 7.35 -5.73 -4.39
N VAL A 159 7.59 -6.56 -3.37
CA VAL A 159 7.47 -8.03 -3.52
C VAL A 159 6.02 -8.44 -3.78
N ALA A 160 5.05 -7.81 -3.12
CA ALA A 160 3.62 -8.10 -3.32
C ALA A 160 3.17 -7.86 -4.78
N ARG A 161 3.73 -6.85 -5.47
CA ARG A 161 3.45 -6.55 -6.88
C ARG A 161 3.75 -7.72 -7.82
N SER A 162 4.73 -8.56 -7.48
CA SER A 162 5.11 -9.74 -8.29
C SER A 162 4.22 -10.97 -8.08
N LYS A 163 3.28 -10.92 -7.12
CA LYS A 163 2.38 -12.06 -6.85
C LYS A 163 1.29 -12.13 -7.92
N PRO A 164 1.11 -13.29 -8.59
CA PRO A 164 0.04 -13.45 -9.58
C PRO A 164 -1.34 -13.56 -8.92
N GLN A 165 -1.40 -14.11 -7.70
CA GLN A 165 -2.64 -14.30 -6.96
C GLN A 165 -2.98 -13.05 -6.14
N GLN A 166 -4.17 -12.49 -6.37
CA GLN A 166 -4.60 -11.23 -5.75
C GLN A 166 -4.73 -11.36 -4.23
N ASP A 167 -5.27 -12.46 -3.72
CA ASP A 167 -5.40 -12.67 -2.27
C ASP A 167 -4.03 -12.71 -1.59
N ALA A 168 -3.06 -13.40 -2.21
CA ALA A 168 -1.69 -13.46 -1.70
C ALA A 168 -1.01 -12.08 -1.72
N ARG A 169 -1.32 -11.26 -2.74
CA ARG A 169 -0.89 -9.86 -2.78
C ARG A 169 -1.50 -9.09 -1.62
N LEU A 170 -2.83 -9.09 -1.46
CA LEU A 170 -3.55 -8.36 -0.40
C LEU A 170 -3.09 -8.75 1.01
N VAL A 171 -2.80 -10.03 1.26
CA VAL A 171 -2.27 -10.49 2.56
C VAL A 171 -0.91 -9.84 2.85
N MET A 172 -0.02 -9.78 1.86
CA MET A 172 1.31 -9.19 2.02
C MET A 172 1.22 -7.66 2.18
N GLU A 173 0.39 -7.04 1.37
CA GLU A 173 0.07 -5.61 1.38
C GLU A 173 -0.57 -5.20 2.74
N GLY A 174 -1.42 -6.06 3.32
CA GLY A 174 -1.99 -5.89 4.66
C GLY A 174 -0.96 -5.98 5.80
N LYS A 175 0.05 -6.85 5.69
CA LYS A 175 1.19 -6.85 6.64
C LYS A 175 1.97 -5.55 6.57
N ALA A 176 2.17 -4.99 5.37
CA ALA A 176 2.84 -3.71 5.18
C ALA A 176 2.03 -2.56 5.82
N LYS A 177 0.72 -2.53 5.61
CA LYS A 177 -0.20 -1.58 6.26
C LYS A 177 -0.04 -1.61 7.79
N ALA A 178 -0.09 -2.79 8.40
CA ALA A 178 0.06 -2.95 9.85
C ALA A 178 1.42 -2.48 10.38
N LEU A 179 2.47 -2.40 9.54
CA LEU A 179 3.76 -1.84 9.94
C LEU A 179 3.74 -0.32 9.96
N LEU A 180 3.16 0.30 8.94
CA LEU A 180 2.98 1.75 8.91
C LEU A 180 2.07 2.23 10.04
N GLU A 181 0.94 1.57 10.30
CA GLU A 181 0.01 1.95 11.37
C GLU A 181 0.65 1.94 12.77
N ARG A 182 1.67 1.11 12.98
CA ARG A 182 2.42 1.06 14.26
C ARG A 182 3.56 2.08 14.31
N ALA A 183 3.83 2.79 13.23
CA ALA A 183 4.87 3.82 13.16
C ALA A 183 4.33 5.23 13.42
N VAL A 184 3.02 5.43 13.23
CA VAL A 184 2.28 6.67 13.52
C VAL A 184 1.77 6.66 14.95
#